data_AF-A0AAW2K1E5-F1
#
_entry.id   AF-A0AAW2K1E5-F1
#
_cell.length_a   1.000
_cell.length_b   1.000
_cell.length_c   1.000
_cell.angle_alpha   90.00
_cell.angle_beta   90.00
_cell.angle_gamma   90.00
#
_symmetry.space_group_name_H-M   'P 1'
#
loop_
_entity.id
_entity.type
_entity.pdbx_description
1 polymer ?
#
loop_
_entity_poly.entity_id
_entity_poly.type
_entity_poly.pdbx_seq_one_letter_code
_entity_poly.pdbx_strand_id
1 'polypeptide(L)' 'MQGCLGALDGTYIDVRVKAEDRARYRTRKGSIAVNVLGVCDRDMRFIYVLVGWEGSAADSRVLRDAITRPRP' A
#
# COMPACT_ATOMS: atom_id res chain seq x y z
N MET A 1 13.08 -14.60 -13.46
CA MET A 1 13.93 -13.50 -12.94
C MET A 1 15.08 -14.11 -12.14
N GLN A 2 16.27 -14.19 -12.72
CA GLN A 2 17.47 -14.64 -12.00
C GLN A 2 18.01 -13.48 -11.16
N GLY A 3 18.22 -13.71 -9.87
CA GLY A 3 18.78 -12.71 -8.94
C GLY A 3 17.77 -11.82 -8.19
N CYS A 4 16.47 -11.86 -8.50
CA CYS A 4 15.47 -11.11 -7.74
C CYS A 4 15.08 -11.86 -6.45
N LEU A 5 15.01 -11.16 -5.32
CA LEU A 5 14.57 -11.73 -4.04
C LEU A 5 13.03 -11.83 -3.92
N GLY A 6 12.33 -11.00 -4.68
CA GLY A 6 10.89 -10.81 -4.56
C GLY A 6 10.43 -9.60 -5.36
N ALA A 7 9.18 -9.18 -5.15
CA ALA A 7 8.62 -7.96 -5.69
C ALA A 7 8.00 -7.10 -4.59
N LEU A 8 8.00 -5.78 -4.80
CA LEU A 8 7.38 -4.80 -3.94
C LEU A 8 6.52 -3.89 -4.81
N ASP A 9 5.26 -3.72 -4.46
CA ASP A 9 4.35 -2.85 -5.20
C ASP A 9 3.24 -2.28 -4.29
N GLY A 10 2.72 -1.12 -4.68
CA GLY A 10 1.55 -0.50 -4.07
C GLY A 10 0.28 -0.94 -4.77
N THR A 11 -0.74 -1.34 -4.00
CA THR A 11 -2.07 -1.69 -4.52
C THR A 11 -3.16 -0.92 -3.79
N TYR A 12 -4.30 -0.74 -4.44
CA TYR A 12 -5.44 -0.04 -3.88
C TYR A 12 -6.58 -1.02 -3.61
N ILE A 13 -7.09 -1.00 -2.38
CA ILE A 13 -8.28 -1.77 -1.98
C ILE A 13 -9.43 -0.79 -1.75
N ASP A 14 -10.52 -0.95 -2.48
CA ASP A 14 -11.69 -0.08 -2.35
C ASP A 14 -12.30 -0.17 -0.97
N VAL A 15 -12.69 0.98 -0.41
CA VAL A 15 -13.27 1.09 0.92
C VAL A 15 -14.47 2.04 0.94
N ARG A 16 -15.32 1.86 1.95
CA ARG A 16 -16.39 2.80 2.27
C ARG A 16 -15.98 3.60 3.51
N VAL A 17 -15.97 4.92 3.36
CA VAL A 17 -15.68 5.86 4.44
C VAL A 17 -16.77 6.92 4.52
N LYS A 18 -16.82 7.65 5.64
CA LYS A 18 -17.74 8.78 5.80
C LYS A 18 -17.48 9.85 4.73
N ALA A 19 -18.50 10.66 4.44
CA ALA A 19 -18.38 11.72 3.43
C ALA A 19 -17.21 12.68 3.71
N GLU A 20 -17.01 13.03 4.99
CA GLU A 20 -15.92 13.88 5.48
C GLU A 20 -14.52 13.32 5.17
N ASP A 21 -14.38 11.99 5.13
CA ASP A 21 -13.09 11.32 4.89
C ASP A 21 -12.79 11.06 3.42
N ARG A 22 -13.79 11.13 2.52
CA ARG A 22 -13.64 10.73 1.12
C ARG A 22 -12.47 11.40 0.40
N ALA A 23 -12.24 12.69 0.67
CA ALA A 23 -11.14 13.43 0.06
C ALA A 23 -9.77 12.80 0.37
N ARG A 24 -9.61 12.28 1.60
CA ARG A 24 -8.38 11.66 2.10
C ARG A 24 -8.11 10.30 1.44
N TYR A 25 -9.16 9.52 1.23
CA TYR A 25 -9.08 8.18 0.63
C TYR A 25 -9.22 8.16 -0.90
N ARG A 26 -9.37 9.32 -1.53
CA ARG A 26 -9.51 9.41 -2.99
C ARG A 26 -8.18 9.17 -3.69
N THR A 27 -8.14 8.16 -4.56
CA THR A 27 -6.98 7.85 -5.40
C THR A 27 -6.85 8.83 -6.55
N ARG A 28 -5.70 8.80 -7.23
CA ARG A 28 -5.49 9.54 -8.50
C ARG A 28 -6.53 9.19 -9.57
N LYS A 29 -7.08 7.97 -9.56
CA LYS A 29 -8.12 7.51 -10.51
C LYS A 29 -9.55 7.84 -10.05
N GLY A 30 -9.71 8.50 -8.90
CA GLY A 30 -11.01 8.93 -8.39
C GLY A 30 -11.74 7.91 -7.51
N SER A 31 -11.25 6.66 -7.41
CA SER A 31 -11.80 5.66 -6.48
C SER A 31 -11.55 6.04 -5.03
N ILE A 32 -12.39 5.52 -4.12
CA ILE A 32 -12.20 5.64 -2.67
C ILE A 32 -11.56 4.34 -2.17
N ALA A 33 -10.28 4.39 -1.83
CA ALA A 33 -9.49 3.20 -1.51
C ALA A 33 -8.46 3.47 -0.41
N VAL A 34 -7.94 2.40 0.18
CA VAL A 34 -6.71 2.43 0.97
C VAL A 34 -5.53 2.01 0.09
N ASN A 35 -4.38 2.64 0.28
CA ASN A 35 -3.13 2.21 -0.32
C ASN A 35 -2.52 1.10 0.57
N VAL A 36 -2.13 0.00 -0.05
CA VAL A 36 -1.54 -1.17 0.58
C VAL A 36 -0.20 -1.45 -0.09
N LEU A 37 0.87 -1.49 0.69
CA LEU A 37 2.18 -1.91 0.20
C LEU A 37 2.35 -3.41 0.45
N GLY A 38 2.49 -4.17 -0.64
CA GLY A 38 2.75 -5.60 -0.59
C GLY A 38 4.18 -5.93 -0.98
N VAL A 39 4.78 -6.90 -0.29
CA VAL A 39 6.05 -7.52 -0.69
C VAL A 39 5.83 -9.02 -0.80
N CYS A 40 6.21 -9.62 -1.92
CA CYS A 40 6.19 -11.06 -2.11
C CYS A 40 7.59 -11.64 -2.34
N ASP A 41 7.78 -12.90 -1.97
CA ASP A 41 8.98 -13.66 -2.28
C ASP A 41 8.95 -14.21 -3.73
N ARG A 42 9.98 -14.95 -4.10
CA ARG A 42 10.10 -15.58 -5.43
C ARG A 42 9.01 -16.61 -5.74
N ASP A 43 8.37 -17.17 -4.72
CA ASP A 43 7.28 -18.13 -4.85
C ASP A 43 5.91 -17.42 -4.84
N MET A 44 5.91 -16.09 -4.98
CA MET A 44 4.73 -15.23 -4.96
C MET A 44 3.96 -15.27 -3.63
N ARG A 45 4.60 -15.63 -2.53
CA ARG A 45 4.01 -15.57 -1.19
C ARG A 45 4.23 -14.17 -0.61
N PHE A 46 3.18 -13.56 -0.10
CA PHE A 46 3.31 -12.30 0.62
C PHE A 46 4.12 -12.49 1.90
N ILE A 47 5.26 -11.81 2.01
CA ILE A 47 6.14 -11.83 3.18
C ILE A 47 6.00 -10.55 4.02
N TYR A 48 5.38 -9.52 3.46
CA TYR A 48 5.06 -8.29 4.17
C TYR A 48 3.84 -7.62 3.51
N VAL A 49 2.93 -7.13 4.34
CA VAL A 49 1.76 -6.36 3.90
C VAL A 49 1.57 -5.20 4.88
N LEU A 50 1.70 -3.97 4.38
CA LEU A 50 1.39 -2.75 5.14
C LEU A 50 0.09 -2.16 4.64
N VAL A 51 -0.90 -2.10 5.54
CA VAL A 51 -2.22 -1.54 5.29
C VAL A 51 -2.42 -0.24 6.08
N GLY A 52 -3.45 0.52 5.71
CA GLY A 52 -3.95 1.65 6.50
C GLY A 52 -3.51 3.03 6.00
N TRP A 53 -2.78 3.09 4.89
CA TRP A 53 -2.53 4.35 4.21
C TRP A 53 -3.73 4.78 3.37
N GLU A 54 -3.93 6.08 3.28
CA GLU A 54 -5.09 6.63 2.58
C GLU A 54 -4.85 6.58 1.08
N GLY A 55 -5.91 6.45 0.28
CA GLY A 55 -5.79 6.34 -1.17
C GLY A 55 -5.13 7.54 -1.86
N SER A 56 -5.03 8.69 -1.19
CA SER A 56 -4.29 9.86 -1.69
C SER A 56 -2.79 9.84 -1.37
N ALA A 57 -2.32 8.90 -0.52
CA ALA A 57 -0.92 8.82 -0.14
C ALA A 57 -0.06 8.34 -1.32
N ALA A 58 1.03 9.06 -1.59
CA ALA A 58 2.03 8.66 -2.58
C ALA A 58 2.81 7.42 -2.12
N ASP A 59 3.14 6.53 -3.05
CA ASP A 59 3.83 5.26 -2.75
C ASP A 59 5.19 5.50 -2.08
N SER A 60 5.89 6.60 -2.39
CA SER A 60 7.13 6.97 -1.71
C SER A 60 6.94 7.25 -0.22
N ARG A 61 5.80 7.80 0.18
CA ARG A 61 5.44 8.04 1.60
C ARG A 61 5.13 6.73 2.30
N VAL A 62 4.37 5.85 1.64
CA VAL A 62 4.01 4.52 2.15
C VAL A 62 5.27 3.66 2.34
N LEU A 63 6.18 3.67 1.36
CA LEU A 63 7.46 2.97 1.43
C LEU A 63 8.35 3.51 2.55
N ARG A 64 8.44 4.85 2.70
CA ARG A 64 9.23 5.45 3.78
C ARG A 64 8.73 5.01 5.15
N ASP A 65 7.41 5.03 5.34
CA ASP A 65 6.78 4.55 6.57
C ASP A 65 7.09 3.08 6.85
N ALA A 66 6.99 2.21 5.83
CA ALA A 66 7.33 0.79 5.94
C ALA A 66 8.77 0.56 6.42
N ILE A 67 9.72 1.37 5.94
CA ILE A 67 11.15 1.26 6.30
C ILE A 67 11.42 1.81 7.71
N THR A 68 10.74 2.87 8.11
CA THR A 68 10.96 3.51 9.42
C THR A 68 10.13 2.93 10.56
N ARG A 69 9.11 2.11 10.24
CA ARG A 69 8.27 1.49 11.25
C ARG A 69 9.07 0.51 12.10
N PRO A 70 8.93 0.56 13.45
CA PRO A 70 9.39 -0.51 14.31
C PRO A 70 8.75 -1.82 13.86
N ARG A 71 9.53 -2.90 13.84
CA ARG A 71 8.94 -4.22 13.68
C ARG A 71 8.07 -4.50 14.91
N PRO A 72 6.85 -5.03 14.73
CA PRO A 72 6.06 -5.52 15.85
C PRO A 72 6.79 -6.65 16.58
#